data_AF-A0A920T681-F1
#
_entry.id   AF-A0A920T681-F1
#
_cell.length_a   1.000
_cell.length_b   1.000
_cell.length_c   1.000
_cell.angle_alpha   90.00
_cell.angle_beta   90.00
_cell.angle_gamma   90.00
#
_symmetry.space_group_name_H-M   'P 1'
#
loop_
_entity.id
_entity.type
_entity.pdbx_description
1 polymer ?
#
loop_
_entity_poly.entity_id
_entity_poly.type
_entity_poly.pdbx_seq_one_letter_code
_entity_poly.pdbx_strand_id
1 'polypeptide(L)'
;MVNIFKFGPFLLKVGFTITLYELLHVGLLEYVPFIILLLSLFTISGGVQLTGALVGTPIVNTGIIFIGTALASWMGTTGAAMLLIRPLIRANKERKNKVHVIVFFIFLVANIGGSLTPLGDPPLFLGFLKGVNFFWTTSAMMVPMLFMVFSLLIIFFIFDSYLYKKENVKKVESDIKIGIEGSFNLLLLLGVIVSVLLSGFWKPHIEFEVFYVHVELQNVIRDIFCCVLHLLVGN
;
A
#
# COMPACT_ATOMS: atom_id res chain seq x y z
N MET A 1 -17.34 -3.75 -1.26
CA MET A 1 -18.73 -3.95 -0.79
C MET A 1 -19.69 -3.81 -1.97
N VAL A 2 -19.52 -4.65 -2.98
CA VAL A 2 -20.26 -4.62 -4.25
C VAL A 2 -21.00 -5.96 -4.37
N ASN A 3 -22.32 -5.90 -4.60
CA ASN A 3 -23.17 -6.98 -5.15
C ASN A 3 -23.78 -8.12 -4.30
N ILE A 4 -23.90 -8.05 -2.96
CA ILE A 4 -24.78 -9.03 -2.27
C ILE A 4 -26.26 -8.85 -2.67
N PHE A 5 -26.71 -7.60 -2.88
CA PHE A 5 -28.09 -7.31 -3.29
C PHE A 5 -28.44 -7.69 -4.74
N LYS A 6 -27.44 -7.93 -5.60
CA LYS A 6 -27.67 -8.37 -6.99
C LYS A 6 -27.69 -9.89 -7.14
N PHE A 7 -27.25 -10.63 -6.11
CA PHE A 7 -27.15 -12.08 -6.17
C PHE A 7 -28.53 -12.75 -6.30
N GLY A 8 -29.52 -12.33 -5.49
CA GLY A 8 -30.89 -12.84 -5.57
C GLY A 8 -31.54 -12.61 -6.94
N PRO A 9 -31.58 -11.36 -7.47
CA PRO A 9 -32.11 -11.08 -8.80
C PRO A 9 -31.37 -11.80 -9.94
N PHE A 10 -30.05 -12.01 -9.82
CA PHE A 10 -29.24 -12.69 -10.84
C PHE A 10 -29.48 -14.19 -10.83
N LEU A 11 -29.56 -14.81 -9.64
CA LEU A 11 -29.92 -16.22 -9.47
C LEU A 11 -31.28 -16.53 -10.10
N LEU A 12 -32.26 -15.65 -9.88
CA LEU A 12 -33.62 -15.79 -10.40
C LEU A 12 -33.72 -15.58 -11.91
N LYS A 13 -32.85 -14.75 -12.51
CA LYS A 13 -32.88 -14.44 -13.95
C LYS A 13 -32.01 -15.35 -14.82
N VAL A 14 -30.86 -15.78 -14.30
CA VAL A 14 -29.81 -16.46 -15.09
C VAL A 14 -29.65 -17.93 -14.66
N GLY A 15 -30.08 -18.29 -13.46
CA GLY A 15 -30.03 -19.66 -12.94
C GLY A 15 -28.83 -19.91 -12.03
N PHE A 16 -28.92 -20.99 -11.25
CA PHE A 16 -27.97 -21.32 -10.18
C PHE A 16 -26.55 -21.58 -10.70
N THR A 17 -26.40 -22.37 -11.76
CA THR A 17 -25.08 -22.80 -12.27
C THR A 17 -24.22 -21.63 -12.75
N ILE A 18 -24.80 -20.71 -13.54
CA ILE A 18 -24.09 -19.54 -14.06
C ILE A 18 -23.75 -18.56 -12.93
N THR A 19 -24.68 -18.38 -11.99
CA THR A 19 -24.44 -17.55 -10.81
C THR A 19 -23.31 -18.09 -9.94
N LEU A 20 -23.26 -19.40 -9.75
CA LEU A 20 -22.19 -20.06 -9.00
C LEU A 20 -20.85 -19.95 -9.72
N TYR A 21 -20.83 -20.13 -11.04
CA TYR A 21 -19.64 -19.94 -11.87
C TYR A 21 -19.06 -18.52 -11.72
N GLU A 22 -19.89 -17.49 -11.91
CA GLU A 22 -19.46 -16.09 -11.76
C GLU A 22 -18.97 -15.77 -10.34
N LEU A 23 -19.65 -16.31 -9.32
CA LEU A 23 -19.21 -16.16 -7.94
C LEU A 23 -17.82 -16.80 -7.71
N LEU A 24 -17.60 -18.01 -8.22
CA LEU A 24 -16.32 -18.70 -8.11
C LEU A 24 -15.23 -17.98 -8.91
N HIS A 25 -15.55 -17.49 -10.11
CA HIS A 25 -14.64 -16.74 -10.95
C HIS A 25 -14.14 -15.48 -10.23
N VAL A 26 -15.06 -14.63 -9.75
CA VAL A 26 -14.71 -13.40 -9.02
C VAL A 26 -14.06 -13.71 -7.67
N GLY A 27 -14.53 -14.76 -6.98
CA GLY A 27 -13.98 -15.19 -5.69
C GLY A 27 -12.52 -15.63 -5.80
N LEU A 28 -12.23 -16.55 -6.72
CA LEU A 28 -10.92 -17.18 -6.87
C LEU A 28 -9.90 -16.28 -7.57
N LEU A 29 -10.32 -15.50 -8.58
CA LEU A 29 -9.38 -14.71 -9.38
C LEU A 29 -9.19 -13.28 -8.88
N GLU A 30 -10.17 -12.71 -8.18
CA GLU A 30 -10.08 -11.33 -7.67
C GLU A 30 -9.95 -11.28 -6.15
N TYR A 31 -10.94 -11.81 -5.41
CA TYR A 31 -11.04 -11.58 -3.97
C TYR A 31 -9.99 -12.34 -3.15
N VAL A 32 -9.82 -13.64 -3.39
CA VAL A 32 -8.84 -14.46 -2.63
C VAL A 32 -7.42 -13.91 -2.79
N PRO A 33 -6.90 -13.66 -4.01
CA PRO A 33 -5.58 -13.08 -4.19
C PRO A 33 -5.43 -11.71 -3.54
N PHE A 34 -6.46 -10.87 -3.65
CA PHE A 34 -6.47 -9.53 -3.05
C PHE A 34 -6.40 -9.58 -1.53
N ILE A 35 -7.18 -10.46 -0.89
CA ILE A 35 -7.16 -10.65 0.56
C ILE A 35 -5.79 -11.15 1.02
N ILE A 36 -5.22 -12.14 0.32
CA ILE A 36 -3.89 -12.69 0.66
C ILE A 36 -2.80 -11.61 0.56
N LEU A 37 -2.80 -10.81 -0.51
CA LEU A 37 -1.84 -9.73 -0.69
C LEU A 37 -1.99 -8.67 0.41
N LEU A 38 -3.20 -8.19 0.66
CA LEU A 38 -3.45 -7.18 1.70
C LEU A 38 -3.05 -7.71 3.09
N LEU A 39 -3.39 -8.96 3.41
CA LEU A 39 -3.02 -9.59 4.67
C LEU A 39 -1.50 -9.64 4.84
N SER A 40 -0.78 -10.05 3.79
CA SER A 40 0.68 -10.12 3.79
C SER A 40 1.31 -8.75 3.99
N LEU A 41 0.90 -7.74 3.20
CA LEU A 41 1.41 -6.38 3.33
C LEU A 41 1.10 -5.76 4.69
N PHE A 42 -0.12 -5.95 5.21
CA PHE A 42 -0.55 -5.42 6.50
C PHE A 42 0.28 -6.01 7.65
N THR A 43 0.40 -7.33 7.70
CA THR A 43 1.05 -8.03 8.82
C THR A 43 2.56 -7.82 8.80
N ILE A 44 3.20 -7.90 7.64
CA ILE A 44 4.64 -7.67 7.48
C ILE A 44 4.97 -6.20 7.80
N SER A 45 4.24 -5.23 7.21
CA SER A 45 4.51 -3.80 7.45
C SER A 45 4.22 -3.40 8.90
N GLY A 46 3.17 -3.96 9.50
CA GLY A 46 2.81 -3.73 10.90
C GLY A 46 3.85 -4.26 11.89
N GLY A 47 4.64 -5.26 11.48
CA GLY A 47 5.76 -5.79 12.25
C GLY A 47 7.03 -4.92 12.17
N VAL A 48 7.08 -3.88 11.34
CA VAL A 48 8.20 -2.93 11.29
C VAL A 48 7.90 -1.76 12.22
N GLN A 49 8.78 -1.51 13.19
CA GLN A 49 8.66 -0.39 14.10
C GLN A 49 9.86 0.55 13.98
N LEU A 50 9.61 1.77 13.51
CA LEU A 50 10.58 2.85 13.58
C LEU A 50 10.67 3.39 15.01
N THR A 51 11.84 3.26 15.61
CA THR A 51 12.16 3.77 16.94
C THR A 51 13.04 5.01 16.85
N GLY A 52 13.16 5.72 17.97
CA GLY A 52 13.83 7.01 18.05
C GLY A 52 12.87 8.18 18.28
N ALA A 53 13.47 9.33 18.54
CA ALA A 53 12.78 10.58 18.71
C ALA A 53 13.22 11.52 17.58
N LEU A 54 12.27 11.83 16.69
CA LEU A 54 12.44 12.86 15.67
C LEU A 54 11.74 14.12 16.16
N VAL A 55 12.38 15.27 15.97
CA VAL A 55 11.73 16.57 16.21
C VAL A 55 10.97 16.94 14.93
N GLY A 56 9.66 17.15 15.05
CA GLY A 56 8.75 17.50 13.95
C GLY A 56 8.95 18.90 13.37
N THR A 57 10.16 19.21 12.92
CA THR A 57 10.46 20.43 12.15
C THR A 57 9.85 20.32 10.74
N PRO A 58 9.58 21.44 10.05
CA PRO A 58 9.02 21.41 8.70
C PRO A 58 9.87 20.60 7.71
N ILE A 59 11.20 20.67 7.82
CA ILE A 59 12.12 19.90 6.98
C ILE A 59 11.97 18.39 7.24
N VAL A 60 11.93 18.00 8.52
CA VAL A 60 11.79 16.59 8.91
C VAL A 60 10.43 16.04 8.48
N ASN A 61 9.34 16.79 8.69
CA ASN A 61 8.00 16.37 8.28
C ASN A 61 7.91 16.22 6.76
N THR A 62 8.42 17.19 5.99
CA THR A 62 8.44 17.10 4.52
C THR A 62 9.27 15.90 4.06
N GLY A 63 10.42 15.65 4.71
CA GLY A 63 11.25 14.47 4.44
C GLY A 63 10.51 13.16 4.70
N ILE A 64 9.85 13.01 5.85
CA ILE A 64 9.06 11.81 6.19
C ILE A 64 7.94 11.59 5.17
N ILE A 65 7.19 12.64 4.80
CA ILE A 65 6.10 12.54 3.84
C ILE A 65 6.64 12.19 2.45
N PHE A 66 7.74 12.80 2.01
CA PHE A 66 8.38 12.49 0.73
C PHE A 66 8.86 11.04 0.66
N ILE A 67 9.59 10.58 1.68
CA ILE A 67 10.04 9.19 1.79
C ILE A 67 8.83 8.25 1.78
N GLY A 68 7.78 8.56 2.56
CA GLY A 68 6.57 7.76 2.58
C GLY A 68 5.86 7.69 1.23
N THR A 69 5.84 8.78 0.48
CA THR A 69 5.23 8.83 -0.85
C THR A 69 6.00 7.95 -1.82
N ALA A 70 7.33 7.97 -1.76
CA ALA A 70 8.18 7.10 -2.56
C ALA A 70 8.02 5.62 -2.17
N LEU A 71 8.01 5.32 -0.86
CA LEU A 71 7.79 3.96 -0.35
C LEU A 71 6.41 3.42 -0.74
N ALA A 72 5.36 4.25 -0.70
CA ALA A 72 4.00 3.86 -1.08
C ALA A 72 3.91 3.34 -2.52
N SER A 73 4.73 3.86 -3.43
CA SER A 73 4.82 3.37 -4.81
C SER A 73 5.43 1.98 -4.92
N TRP A 74 6.20 1.53 -3.93
CA TRP A 74 6.88 0.23 -3.96
C TRP A 74 6.17 -0.82 -3.13
N MET A 75 5.80 -0.49 -1.89
CA MET A 75 5.24 -1.44 -0.92
C MET A 75 3.73 -1.29 -0.69
N GLY A 76 3.07 -0.39 -1.42
CA GLY A 76 1.66 -0.07 -1.21
C GLY A 76 1.44 1.09 -0.25
N THR A 77 0.37 1.86 -0.49
CA THR A 77 -0.05 2.99 0.37
C THR A 77 -0.31 2.54 1.81
N THR A 78 -0.93 1.37 1.98
CA THR A 78 -1.26 0.82 3.30
C THR A 78 0.00 0.49 4.11
N GLY A 79 0.98 -0.19 3.49
CA GLY A 79 2.24 -0.56 4.15
C GLY A 79 3.08 0.66 4.53
N ALA A 80 3.29 1.58 3.59
CA ALA A 80 4.03 2.82 3.83
C ALA A 80 3.35 3.71 4.89
N ALA A 81 2.02 3.82 4.84
CA ALA A 81 1.27 4.60 5.82
C ALA A 81 1.41 4.01 7.23
N MET A 82 1.28 2.70 7.39
CA MET A 82 1.39 2.03 8.69
C MET A 82 2.78 2.20 9.31
N LEU A 83 3.82 2.11 8.47
CA LEU A 83 5.22 2.25 8.88
C LEU A 83 5.52 3.69 9.37
N LEU A 84 4.98 4.71 8.70
CA LEU A 84 5.38 6.11 8.92
C LEU A 84 4.39 6.96 9.72
N ILE A 85 3.12 6.55 9.87
CA ILE A 85 2.14 7.36 10.58
C ILE A 85 2.50 7.51 12.07
N ARG A 86 2.96 6.42 12.70
CA ARG A 86 3.35 6.42 14.12
C ARG A 86 4.54 7.35 14.40
N PRO A 87 5.68 7.25 13.69
CA PRO A 87 6.79 8.17 13.91
C PRO A 87 6.42 9.62 13.56
N LEU A 88 5.59 9.86 12.54
CA LEU A 88 5.14 11.21 12.19
C LEU A 88 4.29 11.85 13.31
N ILE A 89 3.34 11.11 13.88
CA ILE A 89 2.53 11.57 15.01
C ILE A 89 3.43 11.83 16.23
N ARG A 90 4.36 10.91 16.52
CA ARG A 90 5.30 11.05 17.64
C ARG A 90 6.18 12.29 17.48
N ALA A 91 6.69 12.55 16.27
CA ALA A 91 7.55 13.70 16.00
C ALA A 91 6.84 15.05 16.19
N ASN A 92 5.52 15.07 15.96
CA ASN A 92 4.69 16.27 16.09
C ASN A 92 3.89 16.32 17.40
N LYS A 93 4.17 15.45 18.38
CA LYS A 93 3.39 15.37 19.63
C LYS A 93 3.32 16.71 20.37
N GLU A 94 4.45 17.42 20.44
CA GLU A 94 4.59 18.70 21.16
C GLU A 94 4.14 19.93 20.34
N ARG A 95 3.74 19.73 19.07
CA ARG A 95 3.25 20.82 18.22
C ARG A 95 1.80 21.16 18.47
N LYS A 96 1.48 22.45 18.38
CA LYS A 96 0.12 22.96 18.52
C LYS A 96 -0.69 22.72 17.25
N ASN A 97 -0.17 23.12 16.10
CA ASN A 97 -0.82 22.89 14.81
C ASN A 97 -0.14 21.69 14.14
N LYS A 98 -0.82 20.55 14.14
CA LYS A 98 -0.32 19.28 13.56
C LYS A 98 -1.32 18.57 12.66
N VAL A 99 -2.55 19.08 12.57
CA VAL A 99 -3.62 18.46 11.77
C VAL A 99 -3.25 18.46 10.29
N HIS A 100 -2.71 19.56 9.77
CA HIS A 100 -2.30 19.64 8.37
C HIS A 100 -1.20 18.64 8.03
N VAL A 101 -0.27 18.34 8.94
CA VAL A 101 0.76 17.31 8.75
C VAL A 101 0.12 15.94 8.46
N ILE A 102 -0.92 15.58 9.21
CA ILE A 102 -1.65 14.32 9.01
C ILE A 102 -2.50 14.36 7.73
N VAL A 103 -3.15 15.48 7.42
CA VAL A 103 -3.95 15.64 6.19
C VAL A 103 -3.08 15.49 4.93
N PHE A 104 -1.92 16.17 4.89
CA PHE A 104 -0.98 16.05 3.77
C PHE A 104 -0.34 14.66 3.70
N PHE A 105 -0.08 14.02 4.84
CA PHE A 105 0.33 12.62 4.85
C PHE A 105 -0.72 11.71 4.21
N ILE A 106 -2.01 11.91 4.49
CA ILE A 106 -3.09 11.13 3.86
C ILE A 106 -3.11 11.38 2.35
N PHE A 107 -3.04 12.63 1.90
CA PHE A 107 -3.06 12.94 0.47
C PHE A 107 -1.86 12.36 -0.29
N LEU A 108 -0.65 12.56 0.25
CA LEU A 108 0.58 12.19 -0.43
C LEU A 108 0.94 10.72 -0.24
N VAL A 109 0.99 10.22 0.99
CA VAL A 109 1.46 8.85 1.29
C VAL A 109 0.34 7.83 1.13
N ALA A 110 -0.85 8.11 1.67
CA ALA A 110 -1.94 7.13 1.72
C ALA A 110 -2.82 7.10 0.46
N ASN A 111 -2.65 8.05 -0.48
CA ASN A 111 -3.41 8.10 -1.73
C ASN A 111 -2.49 8.22 -2.94
N ILE A 112 -1.93 9.41 -3.21
CA ILE A 112 -1.18 9.70 -4.44
C ILE A 112 0.04 8.78 -4.60
N GLY A 113 0.73 8.47 -3.50
CA GLY A 113 1.93 7.65 -3.48
C GLY A 113 1.76 6.25 -4.09
N GLY A 114 0.55 5.69 -4.07
CA GLY A 114 0.27 4.37 -4.65
C GLY A 114 0.12 4.33 -6.16
N SER A 115 0.11 5.46 -6.85
CA SER A 115 -0.33 5.48 -8.24
C SER A 115 0.65 4.87 -9.25
N LEU A 116 1.88 4.50 -8.86
CA LEU A 116 2.89 4.02 -9.80
C LEU A 116 2.86 2.51 -10.04
N THR A 117 2.36 1.73 -9.09
CA THR A 117 2.38 0.26 -9.19
C THR A 117 1.00 -0.32 -8.89
N PRO A 118 0.67 -1.48 -9.48
CA PRO A 118 -0.53 -2.22 -9.10
C PRO A 118 -0.61 -2.63 -7.63
N LEU A 119 0.50 -2.56 -6.89
CA LEU A 119 0.55 -2.84 -5.46
C LEU A 119 0.07 -1.66 -4.59
N GLY A 120 0.05 -0.47 -5.19
CA GLY A 120 -0.15 0.81 -4.52
C GLY A 120 -1.51 0.97 -3.88
N ASP A 121 -2.56 0.67 -4.64
CA ASP A 121 -3.95 0.82 -4.23
C ASP A 121 -4.83 -0.37 -4.71
N PRO A 122 -5.98 -0.61 -4.06
CA PRO A 122 -6.87 -1.70 -4.44
C PRO A 122 -7.36 -1.68 -5.90
N PRO A 123 -7.74 -0.52 -6.48
CA PRO A 123 -8.17 -0.47 -7.87
C PRO A 123 -7.10 -0.90 -8.88
N LEU A 124 -5.84 -0.47 -8.71
CA LEU A 124 -4.77 -0.84 -9.64
C LEU A 124 -4.40 -2.32 -9.52
N PHE A 125 -4.47 -2.90 -8.32
CA PHE A 125 -4.25 -4.34 -8.14
C PHE A 125 -5.31 -5.17 -8.85
N LEU A 126 -6.59 -4.80 -8.70
CA LEU A 126 -7.69 -5.46 -9.41
C LEU A 126 -7.53 -5.32 -10.93
N GLY A 127 -7.05 -4.16 -11.41
CA GLY A 127 -6.71 -3.97 -12.83
C GLY A 127 -5.62 -4.95 -13.29
N PHE A 128 -4.58 -5.18 -12.49
CA PHE A 128 -3.53 -6.14 -12.78
C PHE A 128 -4.05 -7.59 -12.80
N LEU A 129 -4.88 -7.99 -11.84
CA LEU A 129 -5.54 -9.31 -11.87
C LEU A 129 -6.44 -9.50 -13.10
N LYS A 130 -6.99 -8.41 -13.64
CA LYS A 130 -7.76 -8.38 -14.90
C LYS A 130 -6.89 -8.34 -16.16
N GLY A 131 -5.57 -8.48 -16.02
CA GLY A 131 -4.64 -8.62 -17.15
C GLY A 131 -3.95 -7.33 -17.59
N VAL A 132 -4.11 -6.21 -16.87
CA VAL A 132 -3.33 -4.98 -17.15
C VAL A 132 -1.86 -5.21 -16.83
N ASN A 133 -0.97 -4.83 -17.74
CA ASN A 133 0.48 -4.98 -17.54
C ASN A 133 1.00 -4.17 -16.33
N PHE A 134 1.94 -4.73 -15.59
CA PHE A 134 2.48 -4.13 -14.36
C PHE A 134 3.02 -2.69 -14.56
N PHE A 135 3.80 -2.45 -15.61
CA PHE A 135 4.42 -1.13 -15.87
C PHE A 135 3.52 -0.14 -16.61
N TRP A 136 2.33 -0.56 -17.04
CA TRP A 136 1.41 0.34 -17.72
C TRP A 136 1.05 1.53 -16.82
N THR A 137 0.78 1.24 -15.54
CA THR A 137 0.43 2.26 -14.56
C THR A 137 1.59 3.23 -14.31
N THR A 138 2.82 2.71 -14.17
CA THR A 138 4.00 3.56 -14.00
C THR A 138 4.15 4.51 -15.19
N SER A 139 4.08 4.01 -16.41
CA SER A 139 4.21 4.81 -17.62
C SER A 139 3.10 5.86 -17.76
N ALA A 140 1.86 5.50 -17.42
CA ALA A 140 0.72 6.40 -17.54
C ALA A 140 0.68 7.47 -16.43
N MET A 141 1.01 7.10 -15.19
CA MET A 141 0.76 7.92 -14.00
C MET A 141 2.01 8.61 -13.46
N MET A 142 3.22 8.29 -13.92
CA MET A 142 4.45 8.88 -13.37
C MET A 142 4.49 10.41 -13.49
N VAL A 143 4.19 10.96 -14.66
CA VAL A 143 4.22 12.42 -14.86
C VAL A 143 3.14 13.15 -14.04
N PRO A 144 1.84 12.74 -14.10
CA PRO A 144 0.81 13.34 -13.25
C PRO A 144 1.10 13.22 -11.75
N MET A 145 1.61 12.07 -11.31
CA MET A 145 1.94 11.84 -9.91
C MET A 145 3.06 12.76 -9.45
N LEU A 146 4.18 12.86 -10.19
CA LEU A 146 5.29 13.74 -9.82
C LEU A 146 4.82 15.20 -9.72
N PHE A 147 4.03 15.67 -10.69
CA PHE A 147 3.47 17.01 -10.66
C PHE A 147 2.64 17.27 -9.39
N MET A 148 1.76 16.34 -9.02
CA MET A 148 0.94 16.44 -7.81
C MET A 148 1.77 16.36 -6.53
N VAL A 149 2.72 15.43 -6.46
CA VAL A 149 3.59 15.23 -5.30
C VAL A 149 4.43 16.47 -5.03
N PHE A 150 5.12 17.01 -6.03
CA PHE A 150 5.93 18.22 -5.86
C PHE A 150 5.08 19.44 -5.50
N SER A 151 3.95 19.64 -6.18
CA SER A 151 3.06 20.77 -5.90
C SER A 151 2.54 20.73 -4.45
N LEU A 152 2.03 19.58 -4.00
CA LEU A 152 1.51 19.44 -2.64
C LEU A 152 2.62 19.47 -1.58
N LEU A 153 3.81 18.94 -1.85
CA LEU A 153 4.95 19.03 -0.92
C LEU A 153 5.43 20.48 -0.74
N ILE A 154 5.45 21.27 -1.81
CA ILE A 154 5.81 22.70 -1.74
C ILE A 154 4.76 23.45 -0.92
N ILE A 155 3.48 23.25 -1.20
CA ILE A 155 2.38 23.86 -0.44
C ILE A 155 2.47 23.45 1.04
N PHE A 156 2.67 22.16 1.30
CA PHE A 156 2.84 21.62 2.64
C PHE A 156 4.00 22.30 3.37
N PHE A 157 5.17 22.37 2.76
CA PHE A 157 6.37 22.94 3.39
C PHE A 157 6.19 24.41 3.73
N ILE A 158 5.61 25.21 2.82
CA ILE A 158 5.33 26.63 3.06
C ILE A 158 4.34 26.79 4.22
N PHE A 159 3.24 26.03 4.18
CA PHE A 159 2.19 26.10 5.19
C PHE A 159 2.67 25.63 6.56
N ASP A 160 3.40 24.51 6.61
CA ASP A 160 3.96 23.98 7.84
C ASP A 160 5.01 24.93 8.43
N SER A 161 5.86 25.52 7.59
CA SER A 161 6.85 26.51 8.02
C SER A 161 6.21 27.77 8.61
N TYR A 162 5.11 28.23 8.02
CA TYR A 162 4.37 29.39 8.53
C TYR A 162 3.76 29.12 9.90
N LEU A 163 3.12 27.96 10.09
CA LEU A 163 2.55 27.57 11.37
C LEU A 163 3.63 27.30 12.42
N TYR A 164 4.71 26.62 12.04
CA TYR A 164 5.84 26.33 12.92
C TYR A 164 6.49 27.60 13.47
N LYS A 165 6.66 28.65 12.64
CA LYS A 165 7.20 29.95 13.09
C LYS A 165 6.31 30.67 14.11
N LYS A 166 4.99 30.42 14.08
CA LYS A 166 4.05 30.99 15.06
C LYS A 166 3.99 30.19 16.36
N GLU A 167 4.57 29.00 16.38
CA GLU A 167 4.63 28.14 17.54
C GLU A 167 5.93 28.42 18.31
N ASN A 168 5.82 28.69 19.62
CA ASN A 168 6.98 28.71 20.53
C ASN A 168 7.39 27.27 20.87
N VAL A 169 7.78 26.48 19.87
CA VAL A 169 8.22 25.09 20.08
C VAL A 169 9.59 25.12 20.74
N LYS A 170 9.68 24.70 22.00
CA LYS A 170 10.98 24.45 22.64
C LYS A 170 11.67 23.34 21.86
N LYS A 171 12.91 23.59 21.42
CA LYS A 171 13.77 22.51 20.91
C LYS A 171 14.00 21.54 22.05
N VAL A 172 13.30 20.40 22.01
CA VAL A 172 13.65 19.25 22.83
C VAL A 172 14.74 18.53 22.03
N GLU A 173 15.99 18.68 22.45
CA GLU A 173 17.06 17.85 21.94
C GLU A 173 16.79 16.42 22.41
N SER A 174 16.57 15.53 21.45
CA SER A 174 16.32 14.13 21.74
C SER A 174 17.53 13.31 21.29
N ASP A 175 18.27 12.79 22.26
CA ASP A 175 19.49 12.01 22.03
C ASP A 175 19.20 10.54 21.65
N ILE A 176 17.92 10.20 21.44
CA ILE A 176 17.47 8.86 21.09
C ILE A 176 17.66 8.66 19.59
N LYS A 177 18.71 7.91 19.23
CA LYS A 177 19.02 7.53 17.84
C LYS A 177 17.83 6.86 17.15
N ILE A 178 17.68 7.13 15.87
CA ILE A 178 16.69 6.47 15.01
C ILE A 178 17.09 5.01 14.87
N GLY A 179 16.17 4.10 15.16
CA GLY A 179 16.33 2.66 15.03
C GLY A 179 15.19 2.05 14.22
N ILE A 180 15.42 0.83 13.73
CA ILE A 180 14.41 0.02 13.05
C ILE A 180 14.33 -1.31 13.80
N GLU A 181 13.24 -1.51 14.52
CA GLU A 181 12.87 -2.81 15.08
C GLU A 181 12.07 -3.60 14.05
N GLY A 182 12.28 -4.92 14.01
CA GLY A 182 11.64 -5.77 12.99
C GLY A 182 12.17 -5.53 11.58
N SER A 183 13.46 -5.18 11.43
CA SER A 183 14.09 -4.95 10.12
C SER A 183 14.02 -6.17 9.20
N PHE A 184 13.95 -7.39 9.76
CA PHE A 184 13.69 -8.61 9.00
C PHE A 184 12.38 -8.54 8.18
N ASN A 185 11.36 -7.87 8.71
CA ASN A 185 10.08 -7.69 8.00
C ASN A 185 10.24 -6.80 6.76
N LEU A 186 11.24 -5.91 6.68
CA LEU A 186 11.54 -5.17 5.45
C LEU A 186 12.02 -6.12 4.33
N LEU A 187 12.75 -7.18 4.69
CA LEU A 187 13.16 -8.22 3.73
C LEU A 187 11.94 -9.02 3.23
N LEU A 188 11.05 -9.41 4.15
CA LEU A 188 9.81 -10.11 3.79
C LEU A 188 8.91 -9.26 2.90
N LEU A 189 8.84 -7.95 3.15
CA LEU A 189 8.09 -7.00 2.34
C LEU A 189 8.61 -6.94 0.91
N LEU A 190 9.94 -6.90 0.76
CA LEU A 190 10.60 -6.97 -0.54
C LEU A 190 10.28 -8.31 -1.23
N GLY A 191 10.21 -9.41 -0.47
CA GLY A 191 9.74 -10.70 -0.96
C GLY A 191 8.33 -10.67 -1.54
N VAL A 192 7.38 -10.00 -0.88
CA VAL A 192 6.00 -9.83 -1.39
C VAL A 192 6.00 -9.05 -2.71
N ILE A 193 6.75 -7.96 -2.78
CA ILE A 193 6.89 -7.14 -4.00
C ILE A 193 7.46 -7.98 -5.15
N VAL A 194 8.54 -8.71 -4.89
CA VAL A 194 9.19 -9.60 -5.87
C VAL A 194 8.24 -10.70 -6.33
N SER A 195 7.47 -11.31 -5.42
CA SER A 195 6.49 -12.33 -5.76
C SER A 195 5.43 -11.83 -6.74
N VAL A 196 4.90 -10.64 -6.49
CA VAL A 196 3.90 -10.03 -7.38
C VAL A 196 4.52 -9.65 -8.72
N LEU A 197 5.74 -9.06 -8.71
CA LEU A 197 6.48 -8.80 -9.95
C LEU A 197 6.71 -10.08 -10.76
N LEU A 198 7.15 -11.16 -10.12
CA LEU A 198 7.37 -12.45 -10.77
C LEU A 198 6.09 -12.96 -11.43
N SER A 199 4.92 -12.82 -10.79
CA SER A 199 3.65 -13.21 -11.43
C SER A 199 3.31 -12.40 -12.69
N GLY A 200 3.78 -11.14 -12.78
CA GLY A 200 3.58 -10.30 -13.96
C GLY A 200 4.51 -10.62 -15.13
N PHE A 201 5.76 -11.02 -14.84
CA PHE A 201 6.78 -11.31 -15.86
C PHE A 201 6.80 -12.77 -16.28
N TRP A 202 6.60 -13.68 -15.33
CA TRP A 202 6.66 -15.12 -15.58
C TRP A 202 5.28 -15.64 -15.93
N LYS A 203 5.06 -15.82 -17.23
CA LYS A 203 3.83 -16.40 -17.80
C LYS A 203 4.16 -17.78 -18.38
N PRO A 204 4.11 -18.86 -17.58
CA PRO A 204 4.33 -20.23 -18.08
C PRO A 204 3.22 -20.74 -19.00
N HIS A 205 2.10 -20.03 -19.16
CA HIS A 205 0.93 -20.44 -19.97
C HIS A 205 0.33 -21.79 -19.51
N ILE A 206 0.49 -22.11 -18.23
CA ILE A 206 -0.11 -23.28 -17.59
C ILE A 206 -1.33 -22.80 -16.81
N GLU A 207 -2.49 -23.33 -17.15
CA GLU A 207 -3.78 -23.01 -16.54
C GLU A 207 -4.41 -24.26 -15.95
N PHE A 208 -5.02 -24.12 -14.78
CA PHE A 208 -5.81 -25.16 -14.13
C PHE A 208 -7.28 -24.82 -14.21
N GLU A 209 -8.11 -25.79 -14.54
CA GLU A 209 -9.55 -25.61 -14.58
C GLU A 209 -10.17 -26.05 -13.24
N VAL A 210 -10.63 -25.09 -12.44
CA VAL A 210 -11.36 -25.33 -11.19
C VAL A 210 -12.82 -24.95 -11.41
N PHE A 211 -13.72 -25.94 -11.55
CA PHE A 211 -15.13 -25.68 -11.84
C PHE A 211 -15.34 -24.71 -13.03
N TYR A 212 -14.70 -25.00 -14.17
CA TYR A 212 -14.69 -24.18 -15.39
C TYR A 212 -13.95 -22.83 -15.28
N VAL A 213 -13.41 -22.49 -14.10
CA VAL A 213 -12.61 -21.28 -13.91
C VAL A 213 -11.15 -21.60 -14.22
N HIS A 214 -10.59 -20.90 -15.20
CA HIS A 214 -9.18 -20.99 -15.56
C HIS A 214 -8.33 -20.19 -14.57
N VAL A 215 -7.54 -20.90 -13.76
CA VAL A 215 -6.62 -20.31 -12.79
C VAL A 215 -5.18 -20.47 -13.30
N GLU A 216 -4.50 -19.36 -13.54
CA GLU A 216 -3.13 -19.36 -14.02
C GLU A 216 -2.12 -19.76 -12.91
N LEU A 217 -1.15 -20.61 -13.26
CA LEU A 217 -0.14 -21.11 -12.32
C LEU A 217 0.64 -19.98 -11.63
N GLN A 218 0.98 -18.92 -12.36
CA GLN A 218 1.75 -17.80 -11.80
C GLN A 218 1.03 -17.07 -10.66
N ASN A 219 -0.30 -16.98 -10.72
CA ASN A 219 -1.10 -16.33 -9.68
C ASN A 219 -1.15 -17.20 -8.42
N VAL A 220 -1.30 -18.52 -8.59
CA VAL A 220 -1.28 -19.48 -7.48
C VAL A 220 0.07 -19.45 -6.76
N ILE A 221 1.18 -19.45 -7.50
CA ILE A 221 2.52 -19.42 -6.91
C ILE A 221 2.76 -18.13 -6.14
N ARG A 222 2.33 -16.98 -6.69
CA ARG A 222 2.36 -15.70 -5.96
C ARG A 222 1.61 -15.80 -4.65
N ASP A 223 0.37 -16.29 -4.68
CA ASP A 223 -0.49 -16.31 -3.50
C ASP A 223 0.05 -17.26 -2.42
N ILE A 224 0.58 -18.42 -2.81
CA ILE A 224 1.28 -19.34 -1.90
C ILE A 224 2.50 -18.65 -1.29
N PHE A 225 3.31 -17.97 -2.10
CA PHE A 225 4.52 -17.31 -1.61
C PHE A 225 4.19 -16.16 -0.65
N CYS A 226 3.16 -15.35 -0.96
CA CYS A 226 2.63 -14.32 -0.05
C CYS A 226 2.18 -14.93 1.28
N CYS A 227 1.41 -16.03 1.25
CA CYS A 227 1.00 -16.75 2.45
C CYS A 227 2.20 -17.24 3.27
N VAL A 228 3.22 -17.82 2.63
CA VAL A 228 4.43 -18.29 3.30
C VAL A 228 5.17 -17.13 3.96
N LEU A 229 5.35 -16.01 3.25
CA LEU A 229 6.01 -14.81 3.81
C LEU A 229 5.24 -14.23 4.98
N HIS A 230 3.92 -14.21 4.91
CA HIS A 230 3.06 -13.80 6.02
C HIS A 230 3.28 -14.67 7.26
N LEU A 231 3.38 -15.99 7.11
CA LEU A 231 3.59 -16.92 8.23
C LEU A 231 4.98 -16.78 8.88
N LEU A 232 5.95 -16.17 8.21
CA LEU A 232 7.28 -15.91 8.75
C LEU A 232 7.33 -14.65 9.65
N VAL A 233 6.24 -13.88 9.70
CA VAL A 233 6.14 -12.70 10.57
C VAL A 233 5.99 -13.15 12.02
N GLY A 234 7.05 -13.01 12.84
CA GLY A 234 7.00 -13.24 14.29
C GLY A 234 7.84 -14.39 14.83
N ASN A 235 8.69 -15.03 14.03
CA ASN A 235 9.80 -15.85 14.51
C ASN A 235 11.08 -15.03 14.72
#